data_AF-A0A937F332-F1
#
_entry.id   AF-A0A937F332-F1
#
_cell.length_a   1.000
_cell.length_b   1.000
_cell.length_c   1.000
_cell.angle_alpha   90.00
_cell.angle_beta   90.00
_cell.angle_gamma   90.00
#
_symmetry.space_group_name_H-M   'P 1'
#
loop_
_entity.id
_entity.type
_entity.pdbx_description
1 polymer ?
#
loop_
_entity_poly.entity_id
_entity_poly.type
_entity_poly.pdbx_seq_one_letter_code
_entity_poly.pdbx_strand_id
1 'polypeptide(L)'
;MIKYLALPCLMLLTSIIPAAAQCAMCRATVENNVSNGEIGIGAGLNFGILYLFVMPYILISVVGYFWYKRSKANAKAEANKRHVAF
;
A
#
# COMPACT_ATOMS: atom_id res chain seq x y z
N MET A 1 5.23 -32.29 9.48
CA MET A 1 5.70 -30.91 9.68
C MET A 1 6.49 -30.38 8.48
N ILE A 2 7.49 -31.11 7.97
CA ILE A 2 8.30 -30.66 6.81
C ILE A 2 7.48 -30.39 5.53
N LYS A 3 6.37 -31.11 5.34
CA LYS A 3 5.44 -30.95 4.21
C LYS A 3 4.75 -29.57 4.17
N TYR A 4 4.42 -29.03 5.34
CA TYR A 4 3.76 -27.72 5.48
C TYR A 4 4.76 -26.55 5.43
N LEU A 5 6.05 -26.83 5.64
CA LEU A 5 7.14 -25.86 5.51
C LEU A 5 7.72 -25.82 4.09
N ALA A 6 7.66 -26.93 3.35
CA ALA A 6 8.11 -27.01 1.97
C ALA A 6 7.23 -26.19 1.01
N LEU A 7 5.92 -26.13 1.24
CA LEU A 7 4.97 -25.40 0.41
C LEU A 7 5.22 -23.87 0.36
N PRO A 8 5.36 -23.15 1.51
CA PRO A 8 5.68 -21.72 1.49
C PRO A 8 7.10 -21.45 0.99
N CYS A 9 8.05 -22.35 1.26
CA CYS A 9 9.42 -22.24 0.74
C CYS A 9 9.43 -22.30 -0.79
N LEU A 10 8.70 -23.25 -1.39
CA LEU A 10 8.61 -23.41 -2.84
C LEU A 10 7.93 -22.22 -3.55
N MET A 11 6.93 -21.57 -2.92
CA MET A 11 6.33 -20.34 -3.45
C MET A 11 7.27 -19.13 -3.37
N LEU A 12 8.20 -19.12 -2.42
CA LEU A 12 9.18 -18.05 -2.29
C LEU A 12 10.23 -18.11 -3.41
N LEU A 13 10.63 -19.32 -3.83
CA LEU A 13 11.61 -19.53 -4.90
C LEU A 13 11.12 -19.08 -6.30
N THR A 14 9.81 -18.92 -6.52
CA THR A 14 9.27 -18.46 -7.82
C THR A 14 9.08 -16.94 -7.90
N SER A 15 9.32 -16.20 -6.82
CA SER A 15 9.17 -14.73 -6.75
C SER A 15 10.33 -13.94 -7.37
N ILE A 16 11.39 -14.62 -7.81
CA ILE A 16 12.65 -14.02 -8.31
C ILE A 16 12.61 -13.71 -9.82
N ILE A 17 11.50 -14.01 -10.50
CA ILE A 17 11.36 -13.77 -11.94
C ILE A 17 11.10 -12.28 -12.15
N PRO A 18 11.79 -11.61 -13.10
CA PRO A 18 11.51 -10.21 -13.42
C PRO A 18 10.02 -10.09 -13.74
N ALA A 19 9.35 -9.13 -13.09
CA ALA A 19 7.91 -8.93 -13.18
C ALA A 19 7.50 -8.44 -14.58
N ALA A 20 7.53 -9.33 -15.56
CA ALA A 20 6.75 -9.19 -16.79
C ALA A 20 5.28 -9.27 -16.36
N ALA A 21 4.54 -8.18 -16.58
CA ALA A 21 3.21 -7.95 -16.03
C ALA A 21 2.33 -9.22 -16.07
N GLN A 22 2.05 -9.79 -14.88
CA GLN A 22 1.43 -11.11 -14.74
C GLN A 22 -0.09 -11.11 -14.95
N CYS A 23 -0.69 -9.97 -15.29
CA CYS A 23 -2.12 -9.84 -15.55
C CYS A 23 -2.33 -9.34 -16.99
N ALA A 24 -3.16 -10.06 -17.75
CA ALA A 24 -3.43 -9.81 -19.18
C ALA A 24 -3.89 -8.37 -19.48
N MET A 25 -4.53 -7.69 -18.52
CA MET A 25 -4.90 -6.26 -18.64
C MET A 25 -3.69 -5.31 -18.65
N CYS A 26 -2.70 -5.56 -17.80
CA CYS A 26 -1.48 -4.75 -17.74
C CYS A 26 -0.65 -4.96 -19.01
N ARG A 27 -0.58 -6.19 -19.51
CA ARG A 27 0.11 -6.53 -20.76
C ARG A 27 -0.55 -5.89 -21.98
N ALA A 28 -1.87 -6.01 -22.13
CA ALA A 28 -2.60 -5.41 -23.24
C ALA A 28 -2.47 -3.88 -23.30
N THR A 29 -2.45 -3.21 -22.13
CA THR A 29 -2.24 -1.76 -22.08
C THR A 29 -0.82 -1.40 -22.54
N VAL A 30 0.22 -2.09 -22.06
CA VAL A 30 1.60 -1.79 -22.45
C VAL A 30 1.84 -2.06 -23.94
N GLU A 31 1.32 -3.16 -24.49
CA GLU A 31 1.47 -3.51 -25.91
C GLU A 31 0.78 -2.50 -26.84
N ASN A 32 -0.39 -1.99 -26.44
CA ASN A 32 -1.08 -0.92 -27.17
C ASN A 32 -0.32 0.41 -27.12
N ASN A 33 0.24 0.79 -25.97
CA ASN A 33 0.99 2.05 -25.82
C ASN A 33 2.34 2.01 -26.56
N VAL A 34 3.04 0.86 -26.56
CA VAL A 34 4.28 0.67 -27.34
C VAL A 34 4.01 0.71 -28.84
N SER A 35 2.91 0.10 -29.31
CA SER A 35 2.55 0.10 -30.74
C SER A 35 2.18 1.49 -31.27
N ASN A 36 1.77 2.41 -30.39
CA ASN A 36 1.49 3.81 -30.71
C ASN A 36 2.72 4.74 -30.56
N GLY A 37 3.90 4.21 -30.27
CA GLY A 37 5.16 4.96 -30.19
C GLY A 37 5.49 5.55 -28.81
N GLU A 38 4.70 5.28 -27.77
CA GLU A 38 4.91 5.80 -26.42
C GLU A 38 5.66 4.80 -25.52
N ILE A 39 6.97 4.69 -25.74
CA ILE A 39 7.88 3.72 -25.09
C ILE A 39 8.04 3.98 -23.57
N GLY A 40 7.69 5.18 -23.08
CA GLY A 40 7.83 5.59 -21.68
C GLY A 40 6.80 4.99 -20.70
N ILE A 41 5.74 4.35 -21.22
CA ILE A 41 4.59 3.92 -20.41
C ILE A 41 4.89 2.66 -19.57
N GLY A 42 5.87 1.84 -19.96
CA GLY A 42 6.32 0.68 -19.19
C GLY A 42 6.94 1.03 -17.82
N ALA A 43 7.69 2.14 -17.74
CA ALA A 43 8.21 2.66 -16.47
C ALA A 43 7.10 3.32 -15.63
N GLY A 44 6.15 4.00 -16.28
CA GLY A 44 5.00 4.63 -15.64
C GLY A 44 4.07 3.64 -14.93
N LEU A 45 3.95 2.41 -15.41
CA LEU A 45 3.07 1.40 -14.80
C LEU A 45 3.56 0.92 -13.42
N ASN A 46 4.86 0.69 -13.25
CA ASN A 46 5.42 0.33 -11.94
C ASN A 46 5.24 1.46 -10.92
N PHE A 47 5.40 2.71 -11.36
CA PHE A 47 5.08 3.88 -10.56
C PHE A 47 3.59 3.98 -10.23
N GLY A 48 2.70 3.65 -11.17
CA GLY A 48 1.25 3.63 -10.93
C GLY A 48 0.81 2.62 -9.88
N ILE A 49 1.37 1.40 -9.91
CA ILE A 49 1.09 0.36 -8.92
C ILE A 49 1.59 0.78 -7.52
N LEU A 50 2.82 1.28 -7.43
CA LEU A 50 3.36 1.80 -6.17
C LEU A 50 2.55 2.99 -5.65
N TYR A 51 2.12 3.90 -6.53
CA TYR A 51 1.31 5.06 -6.15
C TYR A 51 -0.05 4.65 -5.57
N LEU A 52 -0.76 3.73 -6.24
CA LEU A 52 -2.04 3.21 -5.76
C LEU A 52 -1.91 2.42 -4.46
N PHE A 53 -0.79 1.72 -4.25
CA PHE A 53 -0.53 1.00 -3.01
C PHE A 53 -0.19 1.94 -1.85
N VAL A 54 0.61 2.98 -2.08
CA VAL A 54 1.07 3.93 -1.05
C VAL A 54 -0.04 4.88 -0.60
N MET A 55 -0.91 5.32 -1.51
CA MET A 55 -2.01 6.25 -1.22
C MET A 55 -2.89 5.87 -0.01
N PRO A 56 -3.45 4.65 0.09
CA PRO A 56 -4.30 4.28 1.22
C PRO A 56 -3.56 4.30 2.56
N TYR A 57 -2.28 3.93 2.60
CA TYR A 57 -1.50 3.97 3.84
C TYR A 57 -1.26 5.41 4.31
N ILE A 58 -0.95 6.32 3.39
CA ILE A 58 -0.79 7.74 3.71
C ILE A 58 -2.12 8.30 4.24
N LEU A 59 -3.24 8.05 3.56
CA LEU A 59 -4.56 8.52 4.01
C LEU A 59 -4.90 8.05 5.43
N ILE A 60 -4.73 6.75 5.71
CA ILE A 60 -5.00 6.17 7.03
C ILE A 60 -4.07 6.79 8.09
N SER A 61 -2.79 6.98 7.79
CA SER A 61 -1.83 7.56 8.73
C SER A 61 -2.18 9.00 9.12
N VAL A 62 -2.63 9.81 8.14
CA VAL A 62 -3.04 11.20 8.36
C VAL A 62 -4.29 11.25 9.23
N VAL A 63 -5.32 10.49 8.87
CA VAL A 63 -6.58 10.42 9.64
C VAL A 63 -6.31 9.93 11.07
N GLY A 64 -5.51 8.87 11.22
CA GLY A 64 -5.12 8.32 12.52
C GLY A 64 -4.36 9.33 13.38
N TYR A 65 -3.44 10.09 12.81
CA TYR A 65 -2.69 11.13 13.51
C TYR A 65 -3.61 12.23 14.04
N PHE A 66 -4.51 12.76 13.20
CA PHE A 66 -5.45 13.79 13.62
C PHE A 66 -6.43 13.30 14.68
N TRP A 67 -6.93 12.06 14.54
CA TRP A 67 -7.79 11.43 15.53
C TRP A 67 -7.10 11.26 16.88
N TYR A 68 -5.85 10.75 16.90
CA TYR A 68 -5.07 10.60 18.12
C TYR A 68 -4.82 11.94 18.83
N LYS A 69 -4.46 12.98 18.07
CA LYS A 69 -4.25 14.33 18.62
C LYS A 69 -5.53 14.89 19.26
N ARG A 70 -6.67 14.74 18.59
CA ARG A 70 -7.98 15.18 19.11
C ARG A 70 -8.37 14.38 20.36
N SER A 71 -8.23 13.05 20.31
CA SER A 71 -8.55 12.16 21.42
C SER A 71 -7.75 12.52 22.69
N LYS A 72 -6.43 12.75 22.56
CA LYS A 72 -5.57 13.15 23.67
C LYS A 72 -5.91 14.53 24.23
N ALA A 73 -6.32 15.47 23.37
CA ALA A 73 -6.77 16.79 23.81
C ALA A 73 -8.08 16.71 24.62
N ASN A 74 -9.04 15.89 24.15
CA ASN A 74 -10.29 15.66 24.84
C ASN A 74 -10.07 14.97 26.19
N ALA A 75 -9.24 13.92 26.24
CA ALA A 75 -8.90 13.22 27.48
C ALA A 75 -8.28 14.15 28.54
N LYS A 76 -7.40 15.08 28.13
CA LYS A 76 -6.85 16.11 29.02
C LYS A 76 -7.91 17.09 29.51
N ALA A 77 -8.82 17.51 28.65
CA ALA A 77 -9.91 18.42 29.01
C ALA A 77 -10.86 17.78 30.03
N GLU A 78 -11.17 16.49 29.88
CA GLU A 78 -12.00 15.75 30.84
C GLU A 78 -11.30 15.54 32.19
N ALA A 79 -10.00 15.22 32.18
CA ALA A 79 -9.20 15.14 33.41
C ALA A 79 -9.15 16.48 34.17
N ASN A 80 -8.99 17.59 33.45
CA ASN A 80 -9.01 18.93 34.05
C ASN A 80 -10.39 19.27 34.66
N LYS A 81 -11.50 18.95 33.97
CA LYS A 81 -12.85 19.15 34.52
C LYS A 81 -13.06 18.37 35.83
N ARG A 82 -12.56 17.14 35.92
CA ARG A 82 -12.66 16.32 37.13
C ARG A 82 -11.85 16.89 38.31
N HIS A 83 -10.70 17.52 38.05
CA HIS A 83 -9.90 18.19 39.08
C HIS A 83 -10.57 19.48 39.59
N VAL A 84 -11.29 20.23 38.74
CA VAL A 84 -11.99 21.47 39.14
C VAL A 84 -13.32 21.18 39.87
N ALA A 85 -13.87 19.98 39.72
CA ALA A 85 -15.13 19.57 40.32
C ALA A 85 -15.02 19.03 41.76
N PHE A 86 -13.83 18.98 42.35
CA PHE A 86 -13.56 18.66 43.76
C PHE A 86 -12.96 19.89 44.45
#